data_AF-A0A7S7UC64-F1
#
_entry.id   AF-A0A7S7UC64-F1
#
_cell.length_a   1.000
_cell.length_b   1.000
_cell.length_c   1.000
_cell.angle_alpha   90.00
_cell.angle_beta   90.00
_cell.angle_gamma   90.00
#
_symmetry.space_group_name_H-M   'P 1'
#
loop_
_entity.id
_entity.type
_entity.pdbx_description
1 polymer ?
#
loop_
_entity_poly.entity_id
_entity_poly.type
_entity_poly.pdbx_seq_one_letter_code
_entity_poly.pdbx_strand_id
1 'polypeptide(L)'
;MTTLQPAIGRRAFATPYVPSLAVGAVSKVIEGQIENLQKPSPTFASQGTATLPRTSLDERLFDVLAQFKIRTSQVAMHLNRDWRTRLFGQFDSLLNVEDWEPLDRPPTIESFATFLRLLVFLKPQRRPGLGATATGELIASWTNGNDRLTIECLPQDLVRWTVSVTINEERERAAGITPVSRLPAVLAPYGPDRWFADANHVPA
;
A
#
# COMPACT_ATOMS: atom_id res chain seq x y z
N MET A 1 -73.90 -3.54 16.45
CA MET A 1 -72.80 -3.89 17.38
C MET A 1 -71.48 -3.71 16.65
N THR A 2 -70.79 -2.66 17.07
CA THR A 2 -69.36 -2.31 17.05
C THR A 2 -68.37 -3.09 16.16
N THR A 3 -67.68 -2.30 15.33
CA THR A 3 -66.40 -2.44 14.60
C THR A 3 -65.27 -3.22 15.26
N LEU A 4 -64.35 -3.78 14.43
CA LEU A 4 -62.91 -3.44 14.43
C LEU A 4 -62.13 -4.14 13.28
N GLN A 5 -61.53 -3.32 12.41
CA GLN A 5 -60.43 -3.69 11.51
C GLN A 5 -59.13 -3.88 12.31
N PRO A 6 -58.21 -4.77 11.91
CA PRO A 6 -56.83 -4.68 12.35
C PRO A 6 -56.04 -3.71 11.45
N ALA A 7 -55.50 -2.67 12.08
CA ALA A 7 -54.65 -1.65 11.49
C ALA A 7 -53.29 -2.21 11.07
N ILE A 8 -52.87 -1.89 9.85
CA ILE A 8 -51.51 -2.07 9.34
C ILE A 8 -50.62 -1.04 10.03
N GLY A 9 -49.95 -1.47 11.10
CA GLY A 9 -48.95 -0.67 11.80
C GLY A 9 -47.65 -0.60 11.00
N ARG A 10 -47.43 0.52 10.30
CA ARG A 10 -46.11 0.93 9.82
C ARG A 10 -45.20 1.16 11.03
N ARG A 11 -44.31 0.22 11.33
CA ARG A 11 -43.16 0.47 12.22
C ARG A 11 -42.11 1.25 11.44
N ALA A 12 -42.03 2.55 11.71
CA ALA A 12 -40.87 3.35 11.35
C ALA A 12 -39.67 2.84 12.17
N PHE A 13 -38.70 2.22 11.51
CA PHE A 13 -37.39 1.98 12.10
C PHE A 13 -36.66 3.32 12.15
N ALA A 14 -36.64 3.95 13.33
CA ALA A 14 -35.73 5.05 13.61
C ALA A 14 -34.30 4.48 13.60
N THR A 15 -33.53 4.79 12.56
CA THR A 15 -32.08 4.60 12.56
C THR A 15 -31.47 5.47 13.66
N PRO A 16 -30.69 4.92 14.61
CA PRO A 16 -29.97 5.76 15.54
C PRO A 16 -28.89 6.54 14.78
N TYR A 17 -29.03 7.86 14.80
CA TYR A 17 -27.99 8.82 14.44
C TYR A 17 -26.80 8.61 15.38
N VAL A 18 -25.71 8.06 14.85
CA VAL A 18 -24.43 7.96 15.57
C VAL A 18 -23.65 9.24 15.28
N PRO A 19 -23.26 10.04 16.28
CA PRO A 19 -22.47 11.24 16.06
C PRO A 19 -21.12 10.86 15.41
N SER A 20 -20.89 11.34 14.18
CA SER A 20 -19.57 11.36 13.55
C SER A 20 -18.69 12.32 14.33
N LEU A 21 -17.93 11.79 15.28
CA LEU A 21 -16.89 12.51 15.98
C LEU A 21 -15.55 11.78 15.78
N ALA A 22 -14.58 12.54 15.27
CA ALA A 22 -13.14 12.31 15.31
C ALA A 22 -12.44 11.48 14.20
N VAL A 23 -12.94 11.46 12.96
CA VAL A 23 -12.10 11.03 11.81
C VAL A 23 -11.18 12.17 11.29
N GLY A 24 -11.57 13.44 11.51
CA GLY A 24 -10.87 14.59 10.93
C GLY A 24 -9.52 14.95 11.58
N ALA A 25 -9.28 14.58 12.84
CA ALA A 25 -8.05 14.95 13.53
C ALA A 25 -6.88 13.99 13.23
N VAL A 26 -7.17 12.69 13.10
CA VAL A 26 -6.16 11.68 12.73
C VAL A 26 -5.78 11.82 11.25
N SER A 27 -6.74 12.16 10.38
CA SER A 27 -6.48 12.41 8.96
C SER A 27 -5.49 13.56 8.75
N LYS A 28 -5.66 14.69 9.47
CA LYS A 28 -4.78 15.86 9.34
C LYS A 28 -3.34 15.64 9.84
N VAL A 29 -3.16 14.83 10.88
CA VAL A 29 -1.81 14.52 11.41
C VAL A 29 -1.07 13.58 10.47
N ILE A 30 -1.78 12.61 9.87
CA ILE A 30 -1.23 11.71 8.85
C ILE A 30 -0.95 12.49 7.55
N GLU A 31 -1.85 13.38 7.12
CA GLU A 31 -1.66 14.27 5.96
C GLU A 31 -0.42 15.16 6.12
N GLY A 32 -0.20 15.75 7.29
CA GLY A 32 0.99 16.59 7.56
C GLY A 32 2.32 15.82 7.57
N GLN A 33 2.31 14.54 7.98
CA GLN A 33 3.50 13.67 7.88
C GLN A 33 3.71 13.14 6.46
N ILE A 34 2.63 12.90 5.71
CA ILE A 34 2.65 12.51 4.29
C ILE A 34 3.14 13.64 3.38
N GLU A 35 2.80 14.89 3.69
CA GLU A 35 3.28 16.07 2.96
C GLU A 35 4.80 16.27 3.12
N ASN A 36 5.36 15.88 4.27
CA ASN A 36 6.82 15.87 4.46
C ASN A 36 7.54 14.78 3.63
N LEU A 37 6.85 13.75 3.14
CA LEU A 37 7.42 12.77 2.21
C LEU A 37 7.54 13.31 0.77
N GLN A 38 6.86 14.42 0.45
CA GLN A 38 6.94 15.11 -0.84
C GLN A 38 8.01 16.21 -0.86
N LYS A 39 8.52 16.64 0.30
CA LYS A 39 9.56 17.68 0.33
C LYS A 39 10.89 17.06 -0.12
N PRO A 40 11.56 17.62 -1.14
CA PRO A 40 12.91 17.20 -1.49
C PRO A 40 13.81 17.43 -0.26
N SER A 41 14.56 16.40 0.11
CA SER A 41 15.69 16.55 1.05
C SER A 41 16.57 17.71 0.59
N PRO A 42 17.22 18.46 1.50
CA PRO A 42 18.07 19.58 1.12
C PRO A 42 19.12 19.11 0.12
N THR A 43 18.99 19.59 -1.11
CA THR A 43 19.91 19.34 -2.21
C THR A 43 21.25 19.94 -1.83
N PHE A 44 22.26 19.10 -1.63
CA PHE A 44 23.65 19.56 -1.72
C PHE A 44 23.85 20.08 -3.15
N ALA A 45 23.98 21.40 -3.29
CA ALA A 45 24.17 22.04 -4.58
C ALA A 45 25.53 21.65 -5.17
N SER A 46 25.52 20.85 -6.24
CA SER A 46 26.64 20.79 -7.18
C SER A 46 26.29 21.64 -8.40
N GLN A 47 27.11 22.67 -8.65
CA GLN A 47 27.11 23.39 -9.91
C GLN A 47 27.72 22.48 -10.99
N GLY A 48 27.06 22.31 -12.13
CA GLY A 48 27.63 21.58 -13.25
C GLY A 48 26.64 21.31 -14.39
N THR A 49 27.02 21.71 -15.58
CA THR A 49 26.33 21.59 -16.87
C THR A 49 25.72 20.21 -17.15
N ALA A 50 24.52 20.21 -17.75
CA ALA A 50 23.73 19.06 -18.16
C ALA A 50 24.57 17.98 -18.87
N THR A 51 24.86 16.92 -18.12
CA THR A 51 25.42 15.65 -18.59
C THR A 51 24.49 14.58 -18.04
N LEU A 52 24.09 13.59 -18.84
CA LEU A 52 23.35 12.42 -18.36
C LEU A 52 23.97 11.93 -17.04
N PRO A 53 23.19 11.47 -16.04
CA PRO A 53 23.78 10.93 -14.83
C PRO A 53 24.72 9.79 -15.24
N ARG A 54 26.02 10.01 -15.12
CA ARG A 54 27.10 9.05 -15.42
C ARG A 54 27.24 7.97 -14.33
N THR A 55 26.22 7.87 -13.49
CA THR A 55 26.13 7.01 -12.31
C THR A 55 25.88 5.58 -12.79
N SER A 56 26.71 4.62 -12.38
CA SER A 56 26.51 3.21 -12.75
C SER A 56 25.19 2.68 -12.19
N LEU A 57 24.69 1.55 -12.73
CA LEU A 57 23.48 0.91 -12.19
C LEU A 57 23.66 0.59 -10.69
N ASP A 58 24.82 0.04 -10.33
CA ASP A 58 25.21 -0.31 -8.97
C ASP A 58 25.09 0.89 -8.02
N GLU A 59 25.63 2.04 -8.43
CA GLU A 59 25.59 3.27 -7.64
C GLU A 59 24.15 3.80 -7.52
N ARG A 60 23.35 3.70 -8.59
CA ARG A 60 21.92 4.06 -8.55
C ARG A 60 21.12 3.14 -7.62
N LEU A 61 21.36 1.83 -7.65
CA LEU A 61 20.69 0.86 -6.77
C LEU A 61 21.08 1.10 -5.31
N PHE A 62 22.36 1.37 -5.04
CA PHE A 62 22.85 1.72 -3.72
C PHE A 62 22.19 3.00 -3.18
N ASP A 63 22.10 4.05 -4.00
CA ASP A 63 21.45 5.30 -3.64
C ASP A 63 19.96 5.11 -3.36
N VAL A 64 19.26 4.33 -4.18
CA VAL A 64 17.84 4.00 -3.97
C VAL A 64 17.65 3.22 -2.67
N LEU A 65 18.50 2.24 -2.38
CA LEU A 65 18.45 1.45 -1.14
C LEU A 65 18.64 2.34 0.09
N ALA A 66 19.62 3.24 0.05
CA ALA A 66 19.85 4.21 1.12
C ALA A 66 18.60 5.09 1.34
N GLN A 67 18.02 5.63 0.26
CA GLN A 67 16.82 6.44 0.33
C GLN A 67 15.60 5.67 0.86
N PHE A 68 15.45 4.39 0.50
CA PHE A 68 14.36 3.53 0.98
C PHE A 68 14.44 3.34 2.50
N LYS A 69 15.64 3.06 3.02
CA LYS A 69 15.89 2.92 4.46
C LYS A 69 15.65 4.23 5.21
N ILE A 70 16.14 5.36 4.68
CA ILE A 70 15.91 6.69 5.26
C ILE A 70 14.41 6.99 5.33
N ARG A 71 13.66 6.85 4.24
CA ARG A 71 12.23 7.15 4.22
C ARG A 71 11.40 6.21 5.09
N THR A 72 11.77 4.93 5.14
CA THR A 72 11.11 3.99 6.05
C THR A 72 11.34 4.37 7.52
N SER A 73 12.51 4.91 7.87
CA SER A 73 12.79 5.38 9.23
C SER A 73 11.83 6.50 9.67
N GLN A 74 11.32 7.30 8.73
CA GLN A 74 10.37 8.40 9.00
C GLN A 74 8.98 7.89 9.38
N VAL A 75 8.59 6.70 8.90
CA VAL A 75 7.31 6.05 9.25
C VAL A 75 7.49 4.89 10.23
N ALA A 76 8.69 4.74 10.81
CA ALA A 76 9.05 3.59 11.64
C ALA A 76 8.16 3.43 12.88
N MET A 77 7.55 4.51 13.38
CA MET A 77 6.59 4.45 14.50
C MET A 77 5.33 3.63 14.18
N HIS A 78 5.03 3.39 12.91
CA HIS A 78 3.89 2.60 12.46
C HIS A 78 4.24 1.14 12.19
N LEU A 79 5.53 0.77 12.26
CA LEU A 79 6.03 -0.56 11.92
C LEU A 79 6.77 -1.15 13.12
N ASN A 80 6.31 -2.31 13.61
CA ASN A 80 7.01 -2.99 14.70
C ASN A 80 8.45 -3.39 14.28
N ARG A 81 9.31 -3.67 15.27
CA ARG A 81 10.74 -3.92 15.03
C ARG A 81 10.97 -5.08 14.06
N ASP A 82 10.31 -6.22 14.28
CA ASP A 82 10.48 -7.42 13.45
C ASP A 82 9.99 -7.20 12.02
N TRP A 83 8.91 -6.43 11.86
CA TRP A 83 8.37 -6.06 10.57
C TRP A 83 9.39 -5.21 9.80
N ARG A 84 9.97 -4.18 10.44
CA ARG A 84 11.02 -3.33 9.84
C ARG A 84 12.27 -4.12 9.46
N THR A 85 12.77 -4.98 10.35
CA THR A 85 13.97 -5.78 10.07
C THR A 85 13.79 -6.65 8.83
N ARG A 86 12.64 -7.31 8.67
CA ARG A 86 12.41 -8.13 7.48
C ARG A 86 12.13 -7.29 6.23
N LEU A 87 11.46 -6.14 6.37
CA LEU A 87 11.29 -5.22 5.24
C LEU A 87 12.65 -4.75 4.71
N PHE A 88 13.60 -4.41 5.60
CA PHE A 88 14.94 -4.02 5.18
C PHE A 88 15.68 -5.16 4.48
N GLY A 89 15.58 -6.39 4.99
CA GLY A 89 16.11 -7.55 4.29
C GLY A 89 15.49 -7.74 2.89
N GLN A 90 14.21 -7.43 2.72
CA GLN A 90 13.58 -7.44 1.39
C GLN A 90 14.10 -6.33 0.48
N PHE A 91 14.39 -5.12 1.00
CA PHE A 91 15.02 -4.08 0.20
C PHE A 91 16.44 -4.44 -0.23
N ASP A 92 17.22 -5.03 0.69
CA ASP A 92 18.57 -5.51 0.42
C ASP A 92 18.57 -6.58 -0.68
N SER A 93 17.62 -7.53 -0.62
CA SER A 93 17.44 -8.53 -1.68
C SER A 93 16.91 -7.94 -2.98
N LEU A 94 15.94 -7.00 -2.92
CA LEU A 94 15.34 -6.41 -4.12
C LEU A 94 16.32 -5.56 -4.91
N LEU A 95 17.26 -4.88 -4.24
CA LEU A 95 18.20 -3.95 -4.85
C LEU A 95 19.61 -4.54 -4.94
N ASN A 96 19.73 -5.86 -4.92
CA ASN A 96 20.98 -6.57 -5.16
C ASN A 96 21.38 -6.43 -6.63
N VAL A 97 22.55 -5.87 -6.91
CA VAL A 97 23.05 -5.60 -8.27
C VAL A 97 23.08 -6.85 -9.16
N GLU A 98 23.36 -8.02 -8.59
CA GLU A 98 23.48 -9.28 -9.35
C GLU A 98 22.16 -9.73 -9.99
N ASP A 99 21.03 -9.25 -9.47
CA ASP A 99 19.69 -9.63 -9.89
C ASP A 99 19.06 -8.64 -10.90
N TRP A 100 19.81 -7.60 -11.32
CA TRP A 100 19.30 -6.52 -12.19
C TRP A 100 19.93 -6.53 -13.57
N GLU A 101 19.10 -6.26 -14.59
CA GLU A 101 19.58 -6.09 -15.96
C GLU A 101 20.09 -4.66 -16.20
N PRO A 102 21.12 -4.45 -17.05
CA PRO A 102 21.70 -3.13 -17.30
C PRO A 102 20.72 -2.06 -17.80
N LEU A 103 19.62 -2.48 -18.44
CA LEU A 103 18.60 -1.58 -19.00
C LEU A 103 17.44 -1.31 -18.04
N ASP A 104 17.36 -2.03 -16.92
CA ASP A 104 16.29 -1.86 -15.96
C ASP A 104 16.43 -0.53 -15.21
N ARG A 105 15.29 0.00 -14.79
CA ARG A 105 15.21 1.22 -14.00
C ARG A 105 15.01 0.85 -12.53
N PRO A 106 15.93 1.24 -11.63
CA PRO A 106 15.70 1.13 -10.20
C PRO A 106 14.36 1.76 -9.79
N PRO A 107 13.70 1.23 -8.74
CA PRO A 107 12.44 1.77 -8.27
C PRO A 107 12.53 3.25 -7.94
N THR A 108 11.55 4.01 -8.40
CA THR A 108 11.47 5.45 -8.16
C THR A 108 11.10 5.74 -6.72
N ILE A 109 11.54 6.91 -6.26
CA ILE A 109 11.24 7.39 -4.92
C ILE A 109 9.76 7.75 -4.76
N GLU A 110 9.10 8.19 -5.83
CA GLU A 110 7.66 8.45 -5.80
C GLU A 110 6.85 7.16 -5.66
N SER A 111 7.22 6.11 -6.40
CA SER A 111 6.61 4.79 -6.25
C SER A 111 6.80 4.25 -4.84
N PHE A 112 7.99 4.44 -4.27
CA PHE A 112 8.26 4.06 -2.88
C PHE A 112 7.43 4.85 -1.86
N ALA A 113 7.22 6.14 -2.07
CA ALA A 113 6.36 6.96 -1.21
C ALA A 113 4.91 6.45 -1.22
N THR A 114 4.39 6.07 -2.40
CA THR A 114 3.08 5.43 -2.54
C THR A 114 3.04 4.10 -1.78
N PHE A 115 4.09 3.28 -1.85
CA PHE A 115 4.20 2.04 -1.08
C PHE A 115 4.17 2.27 0.43
N LEU A 116 4.91 3.24 0.96
CA LEU A 116 4.88 3.54 2.39
C LEU A 116 3.49 3.99 2.85
N ARG A 117 2.81 4.82 2.05
CA ARG A 117 1.43 5.23 2.33
C ARG A 117 0.47 4.04 2.29
N LEU A 118 0.62 3.15 1.31
CA LEU A 118 -0.13 1.89 1.23
C LEU A 118 0.01 1.08 2.52
N LEU A 119 1.23 0.90 3.02
CA LEU A 119 1.48 0.17 4.27
C LEU A 119 0.88 0.84 5.50
N VAL A 120 1.04 2.16 5.64
CA VAL A 120 0.50 2.92 6.77
C VAL A 120 -1.03 2.93 6.75
N PHE A 121 -1.62 2.95 5.55
CA PHE A 121 -3.07 2.98 5.37
C PHE A 121 -3.71 1.61 5.58
N LEU A 122 -3.16 0.56 4.97
CA LEU A 122 -3.69 -0.80 5.09
C LEU A 122 -3.32 -1.50 6.39
N LYS A 123 -2.18 -1.13 7.01
CA LYS A 123 -1.61 -1.76 8.22
C LYS A 123 -1.63 -3.30 8.15
N PRO A 124 -1.09 -3.89 7.08
CA PRO A 124 -1.18 -5.33 6.90
C PRO A 124 -0.32 -6.05 7.96
N GLN A 125 -0.91 -7.03 8.62
CA GLN A 125 -0.19 -7.90 9.56
C GLN A 125 0.75 -8.84 8.80
N ARG A 126 0.31 -9.31 7.63
CA ARG A 126 1.15 -10.08 6.70
C ARG A 126 1.97 -9.15 5.81
N ARG A 127 3.28 -9.35 5.78
CA ARG A 127 4.18 -8.60 4.89
C ARG A 127 3.95 -8.99 3.42
N PRO A 128 4.00 -8.02 2.49
CA PRO A 128 4.07 -8.34 1.08
C PRO A 128 5.43 -8.95 0.71
N GLY A 129 5.46 -9.77 -0.34
CA GLY A 129 6.64 -9.92 -1.18
C GLY A 129 6.85 -8.67 -2.02
N LEU A 130 8.11 -8.26 -2.22
CA LEU A 130 8.45 -7.07 -2.99
C LEU A 130 9.03 -7.44 -4.35
N GLY A 131 8.78 -6.59 -5.34
CA GLY A 131 9.35 -6.67 -6.67
C GLY A 131 9.46 -5.27 -7.28
N ALA A 132 10.05 -5.20 -8.47
CA ALA A 132 10.12 -3.97 -9.26
C ALA A 132 9.74 -4.29 -10.72
N THR A 133 9.12 -3.33 -11.40
CA THR A 133 8.96 -3.36 -12.85
C THR A 133 10.26 -2.90 -13.52
N ALA A 134 10.46 -3.28 -14.78
CA ALA A 134 11.56 -2.75 -15.60
C ALA A 134 11.50 -1.21 -15.77
N THR A 135 10.33 -0.61 -15.57
CA THR A 135 10.08 0.83 -15.68
C THR A 135 10.35 1.61 -14.38
N GLY A 136 10.57 0.92 -13.25
CA GLY A 136 10.94 1.54 -11.98
C GLY A 136 9.78 1.76 -11.01
N GLU A 137 8.73 0.95 -11.09
CA GLU A 137 7.63 0.92 -10.13
C GLU A 137 7.79 -0.26 -9.16
N LEU A 138 7.58 0.02 -7.88
CA LEU A 138 7.59 -0.99 -6.83
C LEU A 138 6.30 -1.81 -6.85
N ILE A 139 6.46 -3.13 -6.74
CA ILE A 139 5.38 -4.10 -6.64
C ILE A 139 5.34 -4.66 -5.22
N ALA A 140 4.16 -4.71 -4.63
CA ALA A 140 3.85 -5.41 -3.41
C ALA A 140 2.87 -6.56 -3.71
N SER A 141 3.18 -7.76 -3.25
CA SER A 141 2.37 -8.95 -3.52
C SER A 141 2.05 -9.73 -2.25
N TRP A 142 0.82 -10.22 -2.14
CA TRP A 142 0.38 -11.10 -1.07
C TRP A 142 -0.16 -12.38 -1.67
N THR A 143 0.23 -13.50 -1.09
CA THR A 143 -0.26 -14.82 -1.46
C THR A 143 -0.82 -15.52 -0.23
N ASN A 144 -1.97 -16.16 -0.37
CA ASN A 144 -2.58 -17.01 0.64
C ASN A 144 -3.16 -18.26 -0.04
N GLY A 145 -2.43 -19.38 0.01
CA GLY A 145 -2.78 -20.57 -0.77
C GLY A 145 -2.86 -20.24 -2.27
N ASN A 146 -4.05 -20.41 -2.85
CA ASN A 146 -4.33 -20.12 -4.26
C ASN A 146 -4.67 -18.66 -4.54
N ASP A 147 -4.96 -17.87 -3.49
CA ASP A 147 -5.36 -16.48 -3.63
C ASP A 147 -4.15 -15.56 -3.72
N ARG A 148 -4.22 -14.59 -4.63
CA ARG A 148 -3.13 -13.66 -4.91
C ARG A 148 -3.66 -12.24 -5.04
N LEU A 149 -2.94 -11.30 -4.43
CA LEU A 149 -3.09 -9.88 -4.62
C LEU A 149 -1.73 -9.33 -5.05
N THR A 150 -1.71 -8.56 -6.12
CA THR A 150 -0.52 -7.83 -6.58
C THR A 150 -0.89 -6.37 -6.74
N ILE A 151 -0.05 -5.50 -6.19
CA ILE A 151 -0.23 -4.05 -6.20
C ILE A 151 1.06 -3.43 -6.71
N GLU A 152 0.97 -2.73 -7.83
CA GLU A 152 2.02 -1.87 -8.35
C GLU A 152 1.77 -0.44 -7.87
N CYS A 153 2.78 0.14 -7.22
CA CYS A 153 2.73 1.47 -6.64
C CYS A 153 3.15 2.50 -7.69
N LEU A 154 2.21 3.32 -8.13
CA LEU A 154 2.46 4.36 -9.13
C LEU A 154 2.72 5.71 -8.44
N PRO A 155 3.30 6.70 -9.13
CA PRO A 155 3.37 8.07 -8.62
C PRO A 155 1.99 8.63 -8.27
N GLN A 156 1.97 9.70 -7.45
CA GLN A 156 0.75 10.45 -7.09
C GLN A 156 -0.29 9.61 -6.32
N ASP A 157 0.16 8.65 -5.49
CA ASP A 157 -0.71 7.82 -4.64
C ASP A 157 -1.72 6.97 -5.40
N LEU A 158 -1.39 6.63 -6.64
CA LEU A 158 -2.15 5.68 -7.44
C LEU A 158 -1.58 4.27 -7.27
N VAL A 159 -2.47 3.30 -7.29
CA VAL A 159 -2.09 1.88 -7.30
C VAL A 159 -2.79 1.19 -8.46
N ARG A 160 -2.04 0.39 -9.20
CA ARG A 160 -2.58 -0.62 -10.10
C ARG A 160 -2.62 -1.93 -9.35
N TRP A 161 -3.78 -2.56 -9.30
CA TRP A 161 -3.97 -3.78 -8.51
C TRP A 161 -4.56 -4.88 -9.37
N THR A 162 -4.20 -6.12 -9.05
CA THR A 162 -4.74 -7.33 -9.64
C THR A 162 -5.01 -8.34 -8.53
N VAL A 163 -6.18 -8.96 -8.55
CA VAL A 163 -6.54 -10.08 -7.68
C VAL A 163 -6.83 -11.32 -8.48
N SER A 164 -6.54 -12.46 -7.86
CA SER A 164 -7.04 -13.76 -8.26
C SER A 164 -7.50 -14.45 -6.98
N VAL A 165 -8.79 -14.76 -6.87
CA VAL A 165 -9.38 -15.39 -5.69
C VAL A 165 -10.24 -16.58 -6.07
N THR A 166 -10.33 -17.56 -5.17
CA THR A 166 -11.34 -18.62 -5.26
C THR A 166 -12.56 -18.26 -4.42
N ILE A 167 -13.73 -18.18 -5.04
CA ILE A 167 -15.03 -17.91 -4.41
C ILE A 167 -16.01 -18.96 -4.94
N ASN A 168 -16.70 -19.68 -4.06
CA ASN A 168 -17.62 -20.76 -4.43
C ASN A 168 -17.00 -21.79 -5.40
N GLU A 169 -15.75 -22.21 -5.13
CA GLU A 169 -14.97 -23.14 -5.96
C GLU A 169 -14.58 -22.62 -7.35
N GLU A 170 -15.01 -21.42 -7.73
CA GLU A 170 -14.66 -20.78 -8.99
C GLU A 170 -13.52 -19.77 -8.80
N ARG A 171 -12.66 -19.67 -9.81
CA ARG A 171 -11.55 -18.72 -9.79
C ARG A 171 -11.96 -17.41 -10.44
N GLU A 172 -12.13 -16.38 -9.62
CA GLU A 172 -12.35 -15.02 -10.07
C GLU A 172 -11.05 -14.24 -10.20
N ARG A 173 -11.02 -13.30 -11.15
CA ARG A 173 -9.91 -12.38 -11.37
C ARG A 173 -10.45 -10.98 -11.63
N ALA A 174 -9.81 -9.99 -11.06
CA ALA A 174 -10.12 -8.60 -11.33
C ALA A 174 -8.85 -7.75 -11.28
N ALA A 175 -8.89 -6.60 -11.94
CA ALA A 175 -7.81 -5.63 -11.92
C ALA A 175 -8.36 -4.22 -12.06
N GLY A 176 -7.59 -3.24 -11.63
CA GLY A 176 -7.96 -1.84 -11.76
C GLY A 176 -6.85 -0.88 -11.36
N ILE A 177 -7.16 0.42 -11.48
CA ILE A 177 -6.31 1.51 -11.00
C ILE A 177 -7.16 2.38 -10.09
N THR A 178 -6.63 2.73 -8.91
CA THR A 178 -7.34 3.55 -7.92
C THR A 178 -6.34 4.31 -7.05
N PRO A 179 -6.72 5.44 -6.44
CA PRO A 179 -5.95 6.01 -5.35
C PRO A 179 -5.83 5.02 -4.17
N VAL A 180 -4.70 5.07 -3.45
CA VAL A 180 -4.44 4.25 -2.24
C VAL A 180 -5.62 4.35 -1.25
N SER A 181 -6.16 5.55 -1.05
CA SER A 181 -7.26 5.83 -0.12
C SER A 181 -8.56 5.07 -0.44
N ARG A 182 -8.78 4.71 -1.70
CA ARG A 182 -9.98 3.98 -2.16
C ARG A 182 -9.77 2.47 -2.23
N LEU A 183 -8.53 2.00 -2.12
CA LEU A 183 -8.20 0.59 -2.29
C LEU A 183 -8.99 -0.36 -1.35
N PRO A 184 -9.21 -0.07 -0.05
CA PRO A 184 -10.01 -0.94 0.81
C PRO A 184 -11.43 -1.17 0.30
N ALA A 185 -12.10 -0.10 -0.18
CA ALA A 185 -13.45 -0.21 -0.73
C ALA A 185 -13.48 -1.02 -2.03
N VAL A 186 -12.44 -0.90 -2.85
CA VAL A 186 -12.31 -1.66 -4.10
C VAL A 186 -12.01 -3.14 -3.86
N LEU A 187 -11.24 -3.45 -2.81
CA LEU A 187 -10.92 -4.83 -2.44
C LEU A 187 -11.99 -5.51 -1.59
N ALA A 188 -12.92 -4.75 -1.00
CA ALA A 188 -13.96 -5.27 -0.11
C ALA A 188 -14.75 -6.48 -0.66
N PRO A 189 -15.18 -6.51 -1.95
CA PRO A 189 -15.88 -7.66 -2.51
C PRO A 189 -15.07 -8.97 -2.49
N TYR A 190 -13.74 -8.89 -2.43
CA TYR A 190 -12.86 -10.04 -2.42
C TYR A 190 -12.43 -10.46 -1.00
N GLY A 191 -12.90 -9.79 0.06
CA GLY A 191 -12.55 -10.13 1.45
C GLY A 191 -11.05 -9.95 1.73
N PRO A 192 -10.56 -8.71 1.86
CA PRO A 192 -9.12 -8.38 1.86
C PRO A 192 -8.33 -8.96 3.04
N ASP A 193 -9.00 -9.32 4.14
CA ASP A 193 -8.37 -9.91 5.32
C ASP A 193 -7.59 -11.19 4.98
N ARG A 194 -7.99 -11.92 3.93
CA ARG A 194 -7.25 -13.10 3.45
C ARG A 194 -5.78 -12.81 3.10
N TRP A 195 -5.46 -11.57 2.74
CA TRP A 195 -4.10 -11.13 2.41
C TRP A 195 -3.45 -10.34 3.55
N PHE A 196 -4.23 -9.56 4.29
CA PHE A 196 -3.68 -8.60 5.26
C PHE A 196 -3.69 -9.10 6.70
N ALA A 197 -4.59 -10.01 7.07
CA ALA A 197 -4.67 -10.56 8.42
C ALA A 197 -3.53 -11.55 8.70
N ASP A 198 -3.25 -11.74 10.00
CA ASP A 198 -2.32 -12.76 10.44
C ASP A 198 -2.90 -14.16 10.16
N ALA A 199 -2.07 -15.09 9.72
CA ALA A 199 -2.48 -16.47 9.42
C ALA A 199 -3.03 -17.20 10.66
N ASN A 200 -2.74 -16.69 11.85
CA ASN A 200 -3.22 -17.23 13.14
C ASN A 200 -4.55 -16.62 13.61
N HIS A 201 -5.13 -15.67 12.88
CA HIS A 201 -6.44 -15.12 13.19
C HIS A 201 -7.49 -15.83 12.34
N VAL A 202 -8.00 -16.96 12.85
CA VAL A 202 -9.26 -17.53 12.35
C VAL A 202 -10.36 -16.61 12.89
N PRO A 203 -11.10 -15.88 12.02
CA PRO A 203 -12.30 -15.20 12.50
C PRO A 203 -13.25 -16.26 13.06
N ALA A 204 -13.67 -16.05 14.30
CA ALA A 204 -14.66 -16.90 14.99
C ALA A 204 -16.02 -16.86 14.28
#